data_AF-J9FA19-F1
#
_entry.id   AF-J9FA19-F1
#
_cell.length_a   1.000
_cell.length_b   1.000
_cell.length_c   1.000
_cell.angle_alpha   90.00
_cell.angle_beta   90.00
_cell.angle_gamma   90.00
#
_symmetry.space_group_name_H-M   'P 1'
#
loop_
_entity.id
_entity.type
_entity.pdbx_description
1 polymer ?
#
loop_
_entity_poly.entity_id
_entity_poly.type
_entity_poly.pdbx_seq_one_letter_code
_entity_poly.pdbx_strand_id
1 'polypeptide(L)'
;MGNEIIEIKQSEVLQAINRSEVDIQIATAKQYPRDIPKVLNTIATLACMDTETAADCFYILRRNGGAGQSTIEGLSVRMAEIIAGAWGNMRVQTRIIGNDGKTITAQGVCHDLETNLAVSVEVKRRITDKYGKTYSEDMQVVTGNAASAIAFRNAVLKVVPKAVTKRVIEEVKRTALGQSIDLETQRQNMIQYFAKIGVGEKMLLEYLGKTKREEIDKEAVFELRATANAIKEGTTTVQESFFKPVEEKRQAAQLQKKAEESKKKMEEAAARQAGLKKATNVPEGVDPETGEIKNQKKAK
;
A
#
# COMPACT_ATOMS: atom_id res chain seq x y z
N MET A 1 27.51 -63.99 17.97
CA MET A 1 26.93 -63.15 16.89
C MET A 1 27.24 -61.72 17.27
N GLY A 2 28.17 -61.07 16.56
CA GLY A 2 28.53 -59.69 16.84
C GLY A 2 27.38 -58.78 16.44
N ASN A 3 26.96 -57.91 17.35
CA ASN A 3 26.07 -56.81 16.99
C ASN A 3 26.85 -55.86 16.08
N GLU A 4 26.61 -55.93 14.78
CA GLU A 4 27.03 -54.88 13.86
C GLU A 4 26.31 -53.59 14.28
N ILE A 5 27.08 -52.64 14.78
CA ILE A 5 26.61 -51.28 15.03
C ILE A 5 26.47 -50.64 13.65
N ILE A 6 25.26 -50.62 13.11
CA ILE A 6 24.94 -49.86 11.89
C ILE A 6 24.99 -48.38 12.26
N GLU A 7 26.12 -47.73 11.94
CA GLU A 7 26.27 -46.30 12.11
C GLU A 7 25.49 -45.58 11.00
N ILE A 8 24.28 -45.13 11.33
CA ILE A 8 23.46 -44.33 10.42
C ILE A 8 24.03 -42.91 10.41
N LYS A 9 24.75 -42.57 9.34
CA LYS A 9 25.19 -41.19 9.08
C LYS A 9 24.01 -40.34 8.62
N GLN A 10 23.31 -39.77 9.59
CA GLN A 10 22.07 -39.00 9.39
C GLN A 10 22.21 -37.88 8.35
N SER A 11 23.37 -37.24 8.24
CA SER A 11 23.65 -36.18 7.26
C SER A 11 23.68 -36.70 5.81
N GLU A 12 24.28 -37.87 5.57
CA GLU A 12 24.34 -38.50 4.24
C GLU A 12 22.94 -38.94 3.79
N VAL A 13 22.14 -39.49 4.72
CA VAL A 13 20.74 -39.86 4.44
C VAL A 13 19.90 -38.63 4.10
N LEU A 14 20.01 -37.54 4.86
CA LEU A 14 19.28 -36.30 4.60
C LEU A 14 19.66 -35.67 3.25
N GLN A 15 20.95 -35.68 2.91
CA GLN A 15 21.42 -35.21 1.61
C GLN A 15 20.87 -36.06 0.46
N ALA A 16 20.88 -37.39 0.61
CA ALA A 16 20.34 -38.31 -0.38
C ALA A 16 18.83 -38.11 -0.60
N ILE A 17 18.06 -37.91 0.47
CA ILE A 17 16.62 -37.63 0.40
C ILE A 17 16.36 -36.31 -0.34
N ASN A 18 16.98 -35.21 0.09
CA ASN A 18 16.75 -33.89 -0.51
C ASN A 18 17.11 -33.86 -2.00
N ARG A 19 18.23 -34.51 -2.36
CA ARG A 19 18.64 -34.63 -3.76
C ARG A 19 17.63 -35.44 -4.55
N SER A 20 17.25 -36.62 -4.07
CA SER A 20 16.27 -37.49 -4.72
C SER A 20 14.94 -36.78 -4.94
N GLU A 21 14.44 -36.05 -3.94
CA GLU A 21 13.19 -35.30 -4.04
C GLU A 21 13.25 -34.20 -5.11
N VAL A 22 14.32 -33.40 -5.14
CA VAL A 22 14.48 -32.33 -6.14
C VAL A 22 14.65 -32.92 -7.54
N ASP A 23 15.49 -33.95 -7.68
CA ASP A 23 15.77 -34.59 -8.97
C ASP A 23 14.49 -35.22 -9.54
N ILE A 24 13.71 -35.95 -8.73
CA ILE A 24 12.43 -36.56 -9.16
C ILE A 24 11.42 -35.48 -9.55
N GLN A 25 11.32 -34.38 -8.78
CA GLN A 25 10.39 -33.30 -9.07
C GLN A 25 10.71 -32.59 -10.39
N ILE A 26 11.99 -32.29 -10.64
CA ILE A 26 12.43 -31.67 -11.89
C ILE A 26 12.27 -32.64 -13.06
N ALA A 27 12.63 -33.91 -12.89
CA ALA A 27 12.46 -34.93 -13.92
C ALA A 27 10.98 -35.09 -14.32
N THR A 28 10.08 -35.16 -13.34
CA THR A 28 8.62 -35.22 -13.57
C THR A 28 8.13 -33.98 -14.31
N ALA A 29 8.55 -32.78 -13.90
CA ALA A 29 8.14 -31.54 -14.56
C ALA A 29 8.61 -31.48 -16.03
N LYS A 30 9.82 -31.98 -16.32
CA LYS A 30 10.35 -32.07 -17.70
C LYS A 30 9.66 -33.15 -18.54
N GLN A 31 9.21 -34.23 -17.91
CA GLN A 31 8.46 -35.29 -18.59
C GLN A 31 7.04 -34.85 -18.96
N TYR A 32 6.43 -34.00 -18.12
CA TYR A 32 5.07 -33.48 -18.32
C TYR A 32 5.08 -31.95 -18.38
N PRO A 33 5.64 -31.36 -19.46
CA PRO A 33 5.72 -29.91 -19.59
C PRO A 33 4.32 -29.29 -19.69
N ARG A 34 4.19 -28.06 -19.21
CA ARG A 34 2.91 -27.34 -19.23
C ARG A 34 2.52 -26.93 -20.65
N ASP A 35 1.22 -26.90 -20.89
CA ASP A 35 0.61 -26.31 -22.09
C ASP A 35 0.22 -24.86 -21.78
N ILE A 36 1.01 -23.89 -22.28
CA ILE A 36 0.82 -22.46 -21.99
C ILE A 36 -0.57 -21.95 -22.42
N PRO A 37 -1.06 -22.21 -23.65
CA PRO A 37 -2.45 -21.90 -24.02
C PRO A 37 -3.48 -22.45 -23.04
N LYS A 38 -3.36 -23.72 -22.63
CA LYS A 38 -4.27 -24.33 -21.66
C LYS A 38 -4.21 -23.63 -20.29
N VAL A 39 -3.00 -23.37 -19.79
CA VAL A 39 -2.77 -22.64 -18.53
C VAL A 39 -3.44 -21.26 -18.57
N LEU A 40 -3.22 -20.49 -19.63
CA LEU A 40 -3.80 -19.15 -19.78
C LEU A 40 -5.33 -19.17 -19.86
N ASN A 41 -5.89 -20.15 -20.57
CA ASN A 41 -7.34 -20.35 -20.60
C ASN A 41 -7.90 -20.71 -19.22
N THR A 42 -7.23 -21.60 -18.47
CA THR A 42 -7.65 -21.93 -17.10
C THR A 42 -7.60 -20.71 -16.17
N ILE A 43 -6.54 -19.89 -16.25
CA ILE A 43 -6.46 -18.64 -15.48
C ILE A 43 -7.63 -17.72 -15.84
N ALA A 44 -7.89 -17.51 -17.12
CA ALA A 44 -8.99 -16.66 -17.59
C ALA A 44 -10.35 -17.20 -17.10
N THR A 45 -10.62 -18.50 -17.23
CA THR A 45 -11.87 -19.11 -16.78
C THR A 45 -12.09 -18.92 -15.28
N LEU A 46 -11.07 -19.14 -14.45
CA LEU A 46 -11.19 -19.01 -13.00
C LEU A 46 -11.32 -17.55 -12.56
N ALA A 47 -10.53 -16.65 -13.15
CA ALA A 47 -10.52 -15.24 -12.76
C ALA A 47 -11.72 -14.46 -13.34
N CYS A 48 -12.29 -14.89 -14.46
CA CYS A 48 -13.46 -14.27 -15.10
C CYS A 48 -14.77 -14.99 -14.80
N MET A 49 -14.81 -15.89 -13.81
CA MET A 49 -16.02 -16.68 -13.49
C MET A 49 -17.23 -15.79 -13.18
N ASP A 50 -16.99 -14.65 -12.52
CA ASP A 50 -17.96 -13.61 -12.23
C ASP A 50 -17.24 -12.26 -12.00
N THR A 51 -17.99 -11.16 -12.00
CA THR A 51 -17.42 -9.81 -11.78
C THR A 51 -16.76 -9.64 -10.42
N GLU A 52 -17.30 -10.27 -9.39
CA GLU A 52 -16.81 -10.15 -8.02
C GLU A 52 -15.46 -10.84 -7.90
N THR A 53 -15.32 -12.06 -8.40
CA THR A 53 -14.05 -12.77 -8.52
C THR A 53 -13.04 -12.00 -9.37
N ALA A 54 -13.47 -11.44 -10.50
CA ALA A 54 -12.60 -10.67 -11.37
C ALA A 54 -12.09 -9.38 -10.70
N ALA A 55 -12.94 -8.67 -9.96
CA ALA A 55 -12.54 -7.50 -9.21
C ALA A 55 -11.62 -7.85 -8.02
N ASP A 56 -11.84 -9.02 -7.41
CA ASP A 56 -11.01 -9.55 -6.33
C ASP A 56 -9.58 -9.93 -6.77
N CYS A 57 -9.32 -9.99 -8.08
CA CYS A 57 -7.99 -10.19 -8.65
C CYS A 57 -7.09 -8.94 -8.62
N PHE A 58 -7.60 -7.80 -8.19
CA PHE A 58 -6.86 -6.53 -8.15
C PHE A 58 -6.86 -5.91 -6.75
N TYR A 59 -5.79 -5.17 -6.45
CA TYR A 59 -5.71 -4.31 -5.29
C TYR A 59 -5.28 -2.90 -5.69
N ILE A 60 -5.71 -1.92 -4.90
CA ILE A 60 -5.27 -0.52 -5.02
C ILE A 60 -4.77 -0.02 -3.68
N LEU A 61 -3.59 0.60 -3.73
CA LEU A 61 -2.95 1.25 -2.60
C LEU A 61 -2.62 2.70 -2.98
N ARG A 62 -3.27 3.67 -2.36
CA ARG A 62 -2.86 5.08 -2.45
C ARG A 62 -1.79 5.36 -1.39
N ARG A 63 -0.59 5.77 -1.81
CA ARG A 63 0.48 6.22 -0.91
C ARG A 63 0.63 7.74 -0.96
N ASN A 64 0.85 8.34 0.21
CA ASN A 64 1.06 9.76 0.49
C ASN A 64 -0.17 10.65 0.22
N GLY A 65 -0.73 11.26 1.28
CA GLY A 65 -1.88 12.19 1.21
C GLY A 65 -1.55 13.62 0.78
N GLY A 66 -0.35 13.86 0.24
CA GLY A 66 0.13 15.17 -0.22
C GLY A 66 0.15 15.33 -1.76
N ALA A 67 0.78 16.42 -2.24
CA ALA A 67 0.83 16.89 -3.64
C ALA A 67 1.47 15.92 -4.68
N GLY A 68 1.61 14.65 -4.35
CA GLY A 68 2.10 13.58 -5.21
C GLY A 68 1.50 12.24 -4.79
N GLN A 69 0.16 12.13 -4.83
CA GLN A 69 -0.55 10.86 -4.65
C GLN A 69 -0.05 9.85 -5.69
N SER A 70 0.65 8.81 -5.25
CA SER A 70 0.99 7.68 -6.10
C SER A 70 0.01 6.55 -5.82
N THR A 71 -0.92 6.32 -6.74
CA THR A 71 -1.79 5.14 -6.73
C THR A 71 -1.02 3.95 -7.27
N ILE A 72 -0.84 2.93 -6.44
CA ILE A 72 -0.23 1.67 -6.81
C ILE A 72 -1.37 0.69 -7.07
N GLU A 73 -1.60 0.39 -8.34
CA GLU A 73 -2.47 -0.69 -8.78
C GLU A 73 -1.64 -1.95 -9.01
N GLY A 74 -2.14 -3.10 -8.56
CA GLY A 74 -1.47 -4.37 -8.81
C GLY A 74 -2.41 -5.57 -8.72
N LEU A 75 -1.87 -6.73 -9.07
CA LEU A 75 -2.55 -8.01 -8.91
C LEU A 75 -2.62 -8.37 -7.43
N SER A 76 -3.77 -8.86 -6.99
CA SER A 76 -4.03 -9.27 -5.61
C SER A 76 -3.38 -10.62 -5.29
N VAL A 77 -3.41 -11.02 -4.02
CA VAL A 77 -3.04 -12.38 -3.58
C VAL A 77 -3.95 -13.40 -4.26
N ARG A 78 -5.25 -13.13 -4.39
CA ARG A 78 -6.20 -14.01 -5.08
C ARG A 78 -5.80 -14.29 -6.53
N MET A 79 -5.37 -13.27 -7.27
CA MET A 79 -4.87 -13.50 -8.63
C MET A 79 -3.61 -14.37 -8.64
N ALA A 80 -2.70 -14.16 -7.68
CA ALA A 80 -1.52 -15.02 -7.56
C ALA A 80 -1.86 -16.48 -7.19
N GLU A 81 -2.89 -16.70 -6.37
CA GLU A 81 -3.42 -18.05 -6.06
C GLU A 81 -3.95 -18.73 -7.33
N ILE A 82 -4.76 -18.02 -8.12
CA ILE A 82 -5.29 -18.53 -9.40
C ILE A 82 -4.16 -18.87 -10.36
N ILE A 83 -3.19 -17.96 -10.51
CA ILE A 83 -2.01 -18.19 -11.34
C ILE A 83 -1.25 -19.42 -10.86
N ALA A 84 -0.87 -19.49 -9.58
CA ALA A 84 -0.09 -20.61 -9.05
C ALA A 84 -0.81 -21.96 -9.19
N GLY A 85 -2.13 -21.98 -8.97
CA GLY A 85 -2.96 -23.18 -9.12
C GLY A 85 -3.07 -23.66 -10.57
N ALA A 86 -3.03 -22.75 -11.54
CA ALA A 86 -3.14 -23.09 -12.95
C ALA A 86 -1.79 -23.29 -13.65
N TRP A 87 -0.71 -22.67 -13.16
CA TRP A 87 0.59 -22.58 -13.86
C TRP A 87 1.25 -23.94 -14.11
N GLY A 88 0.97 -24.93 -13.26
CA GLY A 88 1.59 -26.26 -13.31
C GLY A 88 3.07 -26.25 -12.94
N ASN A 89 3.63 -27.42 -12.62
CA ASN A 89 5.06 -27.63 -12.37
C ASN A 89 5.71 -26.57 -11.46
N MET A 90 5.00 -26.16 -10.41
CA MET A 90 5.42 -25.08 -9.51
C MET A 90 5.25 -25.50 -8.05
N ARG A 91 6.20 -25.10 -7.21
CA ARG A 91 6.14 -25.20 -5.76
C ARG A 91 6.14 -23.80 -5.17
N VAL A 92 5.15 -23.50 -4.33
CA VAL A 92 5.08 -22.22 -3.62
C VAL A 92 4.94 -22.50 -2.14
N GLN A 93 5.73 -21.81 -1.32
CA GLN A 93 5.72 -21.93 0.13
C GLN A 93 5.87 -20.56 0.76
N THR A 94 5.30 -20.40 1.95
CA THR A 94 5.55 -19.24 2.82
C THR A 94 5.93 -19.70 4.20
N ARG A 95 6.78 -18.93 4.87
CA ARG A 95 7.21 -19.18 6.25
C ARG A 95 7.59 -17.88 6.94
N ILE A 96 7.33 -17.79 8.23
CA ILE A 96 7.90 -16.74 9.07
C ILE A 96 9.34 -17.13 9.38
N ILE A 97 10.28 -16.26 9.01
CA ILE A 97 11.73 -16.49 9.20
C ILE A 97 12.33 -15.60 10.29
N GLY A 98 11.56 -14.65 10.82
CA GLY A 98 12.00 -13.82 11.93
C GLY A 98 10.87 -13.06 12.61
N ASN A 99 11.00 -12.91 13.93
CA ASN A 99 10.23 -11.99 14.75
C ASN A 99 11.20 -11.37 15.78
N ASP A 100 11.51 -10.08 15.64
CA ASP A 100 12.43 -9.36 16.53
C ASP A 100 11.71 -8.55 17.63
N GLY A 101 10.42 -8.80 17.82
CA GLY A 101 9.56 -8.07 18.75
C GLY A 101 9.16 -6.67 18.28
N LYS A 102 9.74 -6.18 17.17
CA LYS A 102 9.37 -4.91 16.52
C LYS A 102 8.81 -5.13 15.12
N THR A 103 9.22 -6.20 14.48
CA THR A 103 8.89 -6.56 13.11
C THR A 103 8.80 -8.08 12.96
N ILE A 104 7.93 -8.51 12.05
CA ILE A 104 7.85 -9.89 11.56
C ILE A 104 8.36 -9.92 10.13
N THR A 105 9.18 -10.91 9.81
CA THR A 105 9.71 -11.15 8.46
C THR A 105 9.14 -12.47 7.94
N ALA A 106 8.38 -12.40 6.86
CA ALA A 106 7.87 -13.55 6.14
C ALA A 106 8.66 -13.75 4.84
N GLN A 107 8.95 -15.00 4.51
CA GLN A 107 9.60 -15.39 3.26
C GLN A 107 8.61 -16.18 2.41
N GLY A 108 8.44 -15.77 1.16
CA GLY A 108 7.76 -16.52 0.11
C GLY A 108 8.79 -17.12 -0.83
N VAL A 109 8.74 -18.43 -1.03
CA VAL A 109 9.58 -19.16 -1.98
C VAL A 109 8.71 -19.71 -3.08
N CYS A 110 9.08 -19.45 -4.33
CA CYS A 110 8.43 -19.98 -5.51
C CYS A 110 9.49 -20.63 -6.40
N HIS A 111 9.31 -21.91 -6.72
CA HIS A 111 10.21 -22.69 -7.57
C HIS A 111 9.42 -23.27 -8.73
N ASP A 112 9.73 -22.80 -9.92
CA ASP A 112 9.26 -23.38 -11.16
C ASP A 112 10.13 -24.59 -11.52
N LEU A 113 9.57 -25.79 -11.40
CA LEU A 113 10.31 -27.04 -11.55
C LEU A 113 10.68 -27.34 -13.01
N GLU A 114 9.92 -26.81 -13.97
CA GLU A 114 10.17 -27.04 -15.40
C GLU A 114 11.32 -26.19 -15.93
N THR A 115 11.31 -24.88 -15.64
CA THR A 115 12.42 -23.96 -16.02
C THR A 115 13.56 -23.98 -15.00
N ASN A 116 13.34 -24.59 -13.84
CA ASN A 116 14.23 -24.59 -12.69
C ASN A 116 14.54 -23.19 -12.10
N LEU A 117 13.66 -22.20 -12.35
CA LEU A 117 13.76 -20.88 -11.75
C LEU A 117 13.23 -20.92 -10.31
N ALA A 118 14.10 -20.60 -9.34
CA ALA A 118 13.72 -20.45 -7.94
C ALA A 118 13.87 -18.99 -7.49
N VAL A 119 12.84 -18.46 -6.85
CA VAL A 119 12.80 -17.10 -6.32
C VAL A 119 12.43 -17.15 -4.84
N SER A 120 13.18 -16.40 -4.02
CA SER A 120 12.85 -16.11 -2.64
C SER A 120 12.56 -14.61 -2.49
N VAL A 121 11.47 -14.26 -1.83
CA VAL A 121 11.08 -12.89 -1.54
C VAL A 121 10.76 -12.74 -0.07
N GLU A 122 11.37 -11.74 0.56
CA GLU A 122 11.10 -11.41 1.95
C GLU A 122 10.22 -10.17 2.06
N VAL A 123 9.27 -10.24 2.98
CA VAL A 123 8.36 -9.15 3.32
C VAL A 123 8.48 -8.90 4.81
N LYS A 124 8.89 -7.69 5.17
CA LYS A 124 9.05 -7.25 6.56
C LYS A 124 7.90 -6.32 6.94
N ARG A 125 7.19 -6.63 8.02
CA ARG A 125 6.07 -5.83 8.56
C ARG A 125 6.35 -5.42 9.99
N ARG A 126 6.01 -4.18 10.33
CA ARG A 126 6.10 -3.65 11.69
C ARG A 126 4.98 -4.21 12.55
N ILE A 127 5.30 -4.60 13.78
CA ILE A 127 4.37 -5.09 14.80
C ILE A 127 4.38 -4.25 16.07
N THR A 128 4.63 -2.94 15.95
CA THR A 128 4.54 -2.01 17.06
C THR A 128 3.53 -0.91 16.78
N ASP A 129 2.91 -0.38 17.82
CA ASP A 129 2.05 0.77 17.74
C ASP A 129 2.84 2.09 17.54
N LYS A 130 2.10 3.21 17.56
CA LYS A 130 2.66 4.56 17.45
C LYS A 130 3.57 4.95 18.62
N TYR A 131 3.45 4.28 19.77
CA TYR A 131 4.26 4.49 20.96
C TYR A 131 5.45 3.53 21.05
N GLY A 132 5.62 2.66 20.06
CA GLY A 132 6.71 1.69 20.01
C GLY A 132 6.44 0.42 20.83
N LYS A 133 5.22 0.25 21.37
CA LYS A 133 4.83 -0.97 22.08
C LYS A 133 4.49 -2.07 21.09
N THR A 134 5.00 -3.28 21.33
CA THR A 134 4.69 -4.46 20.52
C THR A 134 3.19 -4.79 20.58
N TYR A 135 2.64 -5.22 19.45
CA TYR A 135 1.26 -5.67 19.33
C TYR A 135 0.97 -6.91 20.20
N SER A 136 -0.31 -7.12 20.52
CA SER A 136 -0.77 -8.37 21.14
C SER A 136 -0.42 -9.58 20.27
N GLU A 137 -0.39 -10.77 20.88
CA GLU A 137 -0.08 -12.03 20.18
C GLU A 137 -1.01 -12.25 18.98
N ASP A 138 -2.32 -12.05 19.16
CA ASP A 138 -3.30 -12.17 18.07
C ASP A 138 -3.00 -11.22 16.90
N MET A 139 -2.64 -9.97 17.21
CA MET A 139 -2.31 -8.98 16.20
C MET A 139 -0.99 -9.30 15.50
N GLN A 140 -0.03 -9.91 16.20
CA GLN A 140 1.21 -10.43 15.60
C GLN A 140 0.91 -11.57 14.63
N VAL A 141 0.02 -12.51 14.99
CA VAL A 141 -0.40 -13.61 14.09
C VAL A 141 -1.08 -13.06 12.84
N VAL A 142 -2.04 -12.15 12.98
CA VAL A 142 -2.72 -11.51 11.84
C VAL A 142 -1.72 -10.78 10.95
N THR A 143 -0.78 -10.04 11.53
CA THR A 143 0.25 -9.32 10.77
C THR A 143 1.21 -10.28 10.07
N GLY A 144 1.57 -11.39 10.70
CA GLY A 144 2.39 -12.45 10.11
C GLY A 144 1.70 -13.13 8.93
N ASN A 145 0.41 -13.44 9.05
CA ASN A 145 -0.39 -14.01 7.95
C ASN A 145 -0.48 -13.07 6.76
N ALA A 146 -0.69 -11.77 7.00
CA ALA A 146 -0.65 -10.75 5.95
C ALA A 146 0.73 -10.67 5.28
N ALA A 147 1.82 -10.69 6.06
CA ALA A 147 3.18 -10.69 5.53
C ALA A 147 3.44 -11.92 4.64
N SER A 148 3.00 -13.10 5.08
CA SER A 148 3.09 -14.35 4.31
C SER A 148 2.29 -14.28 3.01
N ALA A 149 1.04 -13.79 3.03
CA ALA A 149 0.21 -13.65 1.83
C ALA A 149 0.85 -12.70 0.79
N ILE A 150 1.40 -11.57 1.24
CA ILE A 150 2.12 -10.64 0.36
C ILE A 150 3.40 -11.28 -0.20
N ALA A 151 4.14 -12.03 0.62
CA ALA A 151 5.35 -12.72 0.20
C ALA A 151 5.05 -13.82 -0.85
N PHE A 152 3.98 -14.59 -0.64
CA PHE A 152 3.46 -15.56 -1.61
C PHE A 152 3.21 -14.90 -2.96
N ARG A 153 2.38 -13.85 -2.96
CA ARG A 153 2.01 -13.11 -4.17
C ARG A 153 3.24 -12.58 -4.91
N ASN A 154 4.16 -11.95 -4.19
CA ASN A 154 5.37 -11.38 -4.79
C ASN A 154 6.30 -12.46 -5.36
N ALA A 155 6.40 -13.63 -4.72
CA ALA A 155 7.22 -14.73 -5.21
C ALA A 155 6.62 -15.34 -6.49
N VAL A 156 5.31 -15.62 -6.51
CA VAL A 156 4.59 -16.14 -7.69
C VAL A 156 4.74 -15.19 -8.87
N LEU A 157 4.46 -13.90 -8.68
CA LEU A 157 4.48 -12.91 -9.77
C LEU A 157 5.90 -12.55 -10.24
N LYS A 158 6.96 -12.95 -9.51
CA LYS A 158 8.34 -12.88 -9.99
C LYS A 158 8.74 -14.08 -10.83
N VAL A 159 8.20 -15.26 -10.54
CA VAL A 159 8.47 -16.48 -11.31
C VAL A 159 7.67 -16.51 -12.61
N VAL A 160 6.40 -16.09 -12.57
CA VAL A 160 5.52 -16.10 -13.74
C VAL A 160 5.77 -14.85 -14.60
N PRO A 161 6.22 -15.01 -15.87
CA PRO A 161 6.53 -13.86 -16.71
C PRO A 161 5.28 -13.04 -17.05
N LYS A 162 5.29 -11.74 -16.71
CA LYS A 162 4.18 -10.81 -16.99
C LYS A 162 3.81 -10.75 -18.48
N ALA A 163 4.78 -10.92 -19.38
CA ALA A 163 4.55 -10.90 -20.82
C ALA A 163 3.56 -12.00 -21.26
N VAL A 164 3.54 -13.14 -20.57
CA VAL A 164 2.68 -14.28 -20.89
C VAL A 164 1.26 -14.06 -20.35
N THR A 165 1.12 -13.45 -19.18
CA THR A 165 -0.18 -13.26 -18.50
C THR A 165 -0.88 -11.95 -18.85
N LYS A 166 -0.20 -10.98 -19.48
CA LYS A 166 -0.73 -9.63 -19.75
C LYS A 166 -2.10 -9.63 -20.40
N ARG A 167 -2.29 -10.41 -21.48
CA ARG A 167 -3.57 -10.47 -22.21
C ARG A 167 -4.71 -10.97 -21.33
N VAL A 168 -4.45 -12.00 -20.53
CA VAL A 168 -5.43 -12.57 -19.60
C VAL A 168 -5.76 -11.57 -18.50
N ILE A 169 -4.77 -10.88 -17.95
CA ILE A 169 -4.99 -9.85 -16.92
C ILE A 169 -5.87 -8.70 -17.45
N GLU A 170 -5.66 -8.26 -18.69
CA GLU A 170 -6.51 -7.24 -19.33
C GLU A 170 -7.95 -7.72 -19.51
N GLU A 171 -8.13 -9.00 -19.83
CA GLU A 171 -9.45 -9.63 -19.89
C GLU A 171 -10.13 -9.67 -18.51
N VAL A 172 -9.41 -10.10 -17.47
CA VAL A 172 -9.93 -10.09 -16.09
C VAL A 172 -10.32 -8.68 -15.66
N LYS A 173 -9.53 -7.66 -16.02
CA LYS A 173 -9.86 -6.25 -15.73
C LYS A 173 -11.12 -5.81 -16.47
N ARG A 174 -11.29 -6.18 -17.74
CA ARG A 174 -12.52 -5.93 -18.50
C ARG A 174 -13.73 -6.62 -17.87
N THR A 175 -13.58 -7.88 -17.45
CA THR A 175 -14.65 -8.62 -16.77
C THR A 175 -15.03 -7.95 -15.46
N ALA A 176 -14.05 -7.52 -14.65
CA ALA A 176 -14.29 -6.78 -13.41
C ALA A 176 -15.09 -5.48 -13.63
N LEU A 177 -14.86 -4.79 -14.75
CA LEU A 177 -15.60 -3.59 -15.14
C LEU A 177 -16.96 -3.90 -15.84
N GLY A 178 -17.15 -5.13 -16.30
CA GLY A 178 -18.14 -5.53 -17.29
C GLY A 178 -19.11 -6.61 -16.82
N GLN A 179 -19.99 -6.31 -15.85
CA GLN A 179 -21.35 -6.89 -15.78
C GLN A 179 -22.38 -5.85 -15.33
N SER A 180 -23.63 -6.16 -15.68
CA SER A 180 -24.86 -5.40 -15.52
C SER A 180 -25.50 -5.53 -14.14
N ILE A 181 -24.72 -5.55 -13.05
CA ILE A 181 -25.35 -5.24 -11.76
C ILE A 181 -25.68 -3.76 -11.82
N ASP A 182 -26.91 -3.41 -11.45
CA ASP A 182 -27.32 -2.03 -11.31
C ASP A 182 -26.26 -1.26 -10.50
N LEU A 183 -25.71 -0.21 -11.11
CA LEU A 183 -24.61 0.57 -10.55
C LEU A 183 -25.01 1.11 -9.17
N GLU A 184 -26.29 1.42 -8.97
CA GLU A 184 -26.79 1.92 -7.70
C GLU A 184 -26.71 0.85 -6.60
N THR A 185 -27.06 -0.39 -6.92
CA THR A 185 -26.85 -1.54 -6.03
C THR A 185 -25.37 -1.73 -5.68
N GLN A 186 -24.47 -1.60 -6.64
CA GLN A 186 -23.02 -1.70 -6.38
C GLN A 186 -22.49 -0.59 -5.47
N ARG A 187 -22.91 0.66 -5.70
CA ARG A 187 -22.60 1.80 -4.82
C ARG A 187 -23.05 1.51 -3.40
N GLN A 188 -24.31 1.08 -3.24
CA GLN A 188 -24.89 0.79 -1.94
C GLN A 188 -24.12 -0.31 -1.22
N ASN A 189 -23.75 -1.39 -1.92
CA ASN A 189 -22.97 -2.48 -1.35
C ASN A 189 -21.60 -2.01 -0.86
N MET A 190 -20.90 -1.18 -1.64
CA MET A 190 -19.60 -0.62 -1.23
C MET A 190 -19.75 0.31 -0.03
N ILE A 191 -20.73 1.21 -0.03
CA ILE A 191 -21.00 2.12 1.10
C ILE A 191 -21.29 1.31 2.37
N GLN A 192 -22.12 0.26 2.28
CA GLN A 192 -22.44 -0.61 3.42
C GLN A 192 -21.23 -1.40 3.90
N TYR A 193 -20.43 -1.96 3.00
CA TYR A 193 -19.21 -2.68 3.35
C TYR A 193 -18.26 -1.77 4.13
N PHE A 194 -17.98 -0.57 3.60
CA PHE A 194 -17.09 0.39 4.23
C PHE A 194 -17.64 0.92 5.55
N ALA A 195 -18.96 1.13 5.65
CA ALA A 195 -19.60 1.51 6.92
C ALA A 195 -19.39 0.45 8.02
N LYS A 196 -19.46 -0.85 7.69
CA LYS A 196 -19.20 -1.95 8.64
C LYS A 196 -17.77 -1.95 9.18
N ILE A 197 -16.81 -1.47 8.40
CA ILE A 197 -15.40 -1.34 8.81
C ILE A 197 -15.05 0.08 9.30
N GLY A 198 -16.05 0.91 9.60
CA GLY A 198 -15.88 2.22 10.24
C GLY A 198 -15.61 3.38 9.29
N VAL A 199 -15.75 3.21 7.97
CA VAL A 199 -15.57 4.25 6.97
C VAL A 199 -16.94 4.75 6.49
N GLY A 200 -17.29 5.98 6.87
CA GLY A 200 -18.54 6.62 6.47
C GLY A 200 -18.55 7.11 5.03
N GLU A 201 -19.73 7.31 4.46
CA GLU A 201 -19.92 7.74 3.06
C GLU A 201 -19.15 9.01 2.70
N LYS A 202 -19.17 10.04 3.57
CA LYS A 202 -18.42 11.29 3.35
C LYS A 202 -16.92 11.05 3.16
N MET A 203 -16.35 10.08 3.87
CA MET A 203 -14.94 9.73 3.81
C MET A 203 -14.61 8.96 2.52
N LEU A 204 -15.54 8.15 2.02
CA LEU A 204 -15.42 7.50 0.71
C LEU A 204 -15.43 8.51 -0.42
N LEU A 205 -16.34 9.48 -0.36
CA LEU A 205 -16.42 10.56 -1.34
C LEU A 205 -15.14 11.41 -1.33
N GLU A 206 -14.62 11.77 -0.15
CA GLU A 206 -13.34 12.48 -0.03
C GLU A 206 -12.15 11.66 -0.57
N TYR A 207 -12.14 10.34 -0.30
CA TYR A 207 -11.13 9.42 -0.81
C TYR A 207 -11.13 9.38 -2.35
N LEU A 208 -12.32 9.30 -2.94
CA LEU A 208 -12.51 9.28 -4.40
C LEU A 208 -12.34 10.65 -5.06
N GLY A 209 -12.29 11.74 -4.28
CA GLY A 209 -12.30 13.11 -4.80
C GLY A 209 -13.65 13.50 -5.41
N LYS A 210 -14.74 12.90 -4.94
CA LYS A 210 -16.12 13.10 -5.40
C LYS A 210 -16.92 13.85 -4.34
N THR A 211 -18.01 14.52 -4.73
CA THR A 211 -18.85 15.31 -3.81
C THR A 211 -20.19 14.66 -3.54
N LYS A 212 -20.68 13.85 -4.47
CA LYS A 212 -22.01 13.23 -4.41
C LYS A 212 -21.91 11.74 -4.67
N ARG A 213 -22.83 10.99 -4.07
CA ARG A 213 -22.96 9.54 -4.24
C ARG A 213 -23.16 9.14 -5.70
N GLU A 214 -23.93 9.93 -6.43
CA GLU A 214 -24.29 9.66 -7.83
C GLU A 214 -23.08 9.76 -8.77
N GLU A 215 -22.01 10.42 -8.34
CA GLU A 215 -20.75 10.53 -9.09
C GLU A 215 -19.92 9.25 -9.02
N ILE A 216 -20.24 8.29 -8.15
CA ILE A 216 -19.51 7.02 -8.04
C ILE A 216 -19.83 6.16 -9.28
N ASP A 217 -19.00 6.24 -10.31
CA ASP A 217 -19.03 5.44 -11.53
C ASP A 217 -18.47 4.02 -11.30
N LYS A 218 -18.45 3.21 -12.36
CA LYS A 218 -17.97 1.82 -12.31
C LYS A 218 -16.49 1.76 -11.93
N GLU A 219 -15.70 2.71 -12.40
CA GLU A 219 -14.28 2.83 -12.11
C GLU A 219 -14.05 3.13 -10.62
N ALA A 220 -14.86 4.00 -10.02
CA ALA A 220 -14.81 4.26 -8.59
C ALA A 220 -15.28 3.06 -7.76
N VAL A 221 -16.30 2.34 -8.20
CA VAL A 221 -16.70 1.07 -7.54
C VAL A 221 -15.56 0.06 -7.58
N PHE A 222 -14.94 -0.12 -8.75
CA PHE A 222 -13.77 -0.98 -8.91
C PHE A 222 -12.63 -0.53 -7.98
N GLU A 223 -12.37 0.78 -7.89
CA GLU A 223 -11.34 1.31 -7.00
C GLU A 223 -11.63 1.03 -5.53
N LEU A 224 -12.87 1.26 -5.09
CA LEU A 224 -13.30 0.95 -3.73
C LEU A 224 -13.14 -0.53 -3.40
N ARG A 225 -13.49 -1.41 -4.33
CA ARG A 225 -13.34 -2.86 -4.17
C ARG A 225 -11.88 -3.29 -4.11
N ALA A 226 -11.04 -2.79 -5.02
CA ALA A 226 -9.62 -3.04 -5.01
C ALA A 226 -8.94 -2.50 -3.74
N THR A 227 -9.44 -1.39 -3.19
CA THR A 227 -8.99 -0.86 -1.89
C THR A 227 -9.42 -1.76 -0.73
N ALA A 228 -10.66 -2.28 -0.76
CA ALA A 228 -11.12 -3.27 0.21
C ALA A 228 -10.25 -4.54 0.20
N ASN A 229 -9.85 -5.00 -0.99
CA ASN A 229 -8.93 -6.13 -1.13
C ASN A 229 -7.55 -5.83 -0.55
N ALA A 230 -7.01 -4.64 -0.82
CA ALA A 230 -5.74 -4.22 -0.22
C ALA A 230 -5.77 -4.23 1.32
N ILE A 231 -6.92 -3.87 1.92
CA ILE A 231 -7.14 -3.90 3.37
C ILE A 231 -7.24 -5.34 3.86
N LYS A 232 -8.05 -6.17 3.20
CA LYS A 232 -8.25 -7.59 3.55
C LYS A 232 -6.95 -8.38 3.49
N GLU A 233 -6.10 -8.09 2.52
CA GLU A 233 -4.75 -8.69 2.37
C GLU A 233 -3.71 -8.11 3.34
N GLY A 234 -4.05 -7.05 4.06
CA GLY A 234 -3.13 -6.35 4.95
C GLY A 234 -1.99 -5.63 4.21
N THR A 235 -2.17 -5.30 2.92
CA THR A 235 -1.28 -4.41 2.16
C THR A 235 -1.44 -2.95 2.60
N THR A 236 -2.64 -2.58 3.09
CA THR A 236 -2.96 -1.30 3.73
C THR A 236 -3.90 -1.52 4.92
N THR A 237 -4.25 -0.45 5.62
CA THR A 237 -5.25 -0.45 6.69
C THR A 237 -6.30 0.62 6.45
N VAL A 238 -7.47 0.48 7.08
CA VAL A 238 -8.52 1.53 7.06
C VAL A 238 -7.95 2.87 7.52
N GLN A 239 -7.16 2.87 8.59
CA GLN A 239 -6.52 4.07 9.13
C GLN A 239 -5.59 4.72 8.10
N GLU A 240 -4.78 3.92 7.39
CA GLU A 240 -3.84 4.43 6.38
C GLU A 240 -4.52 4.92 5.11
N SER A 241 -5.56 4.22 4.66
CA SER A 241 -6.23 4.56 3.41
C SER A 241 -7.20 5.73 3.55
N PHE A 242 -7.88 5.88 4.69
CA PHE A 242 -9.00 6.81 4.82
C PHE A 242 -8.82 7.90 5.88
N PHE A 243 -8.12 7.62 7.00
CA PHE A 243 -8.02 8.57 8.11
C PHE A 243 -6.75 9.42 8.06
N LYS A 244 -5.57 8.80 7.87
CA LYS A 244 -4.29 9.52 7.79
C LYS A 244 -4.29 10.61 6.72
N PRO A 245 -4.80 10.39 5.48
CA PRO A 245 -4.80 11.45 4.48
C PRO A 245 -5.65 12.66 4.89
N VAL A 246 -6.77 12.42 5.58
CA VAL A 246 -7.65 13.50 6.07
C VAL A 246 -6.98 14.25 7.23
N GLU A 247 -6.33 13.54 8.14
CA GLU A 247 -5.54 14.15 9.22
C GLU A 247 -4.39 15.00 8.68
N GLU A 248 -3.64 14.48 7.70
CA GLU A 248 -2.55 15.20 7.02
C GLU A 248 -3.06 16.46 6.32
N LYS A 249 -4.17 16.36 5.56
CA LYS A 249 -4.80 17.53 4.93
C LYS A 249 -5.27 18.56 5.95
N ARG A 250 -5.89 18.14 7.06
CA ARG A 250 -6.33 19.05 8.14
C ARG A 250 -5.14 19.74 8.82
N GLN A 251 -4.07 19.00 9.10
CA GLN A 251 -2.85 19.56 9.67
C GLN A 251 -2.18 20.54 8.70
N ALA A 252 -2.09 20.19 7.42
CA ALA A 252 -1.57 21.08 6.39
C ALA A 252 -2.39 22.37 6.28
N ALA A 253 -3.73 22.28 6.27
CA ALA A 253 -4.61 23.44 6.25
C ALA A 253 -4.49 24.31 7.53
N GLN A 254 -4.33 23.70 8.70
CA GLN A 254 -4.08 24.43 9.95
C GLN A 254 -2.72 25.14 9.96
N LEU A 255 -1.68 24.48 9.43
CA LEU A 255 -0.35 25.08 9.28
C LEU A 255 -0.38 26.26 8.29
N GLN A 256 -1.09 26.12 7.16
CA GLN A 256 -1.28 27.20 6.19
C GLN A 256 -2.03 28.38 6.81
N LYS A 257 -3.15 28.15 7.52
CA LYS A 257 -3.88 29.22 8.23
C LYS A 257 -3.01 29.92 9.27
N LYS A 258 -2.25 29.16 10.06
CA LYS A 258 -1.30 29.74 11.05
C LYS A 258 -0.19 30.54 10.38
N ALA A 259 0.31 30.10 9.22
CA ALA A 259 1.31 30.83 8.45
C ALA A 259 0.73 32.13 7.88
N GLU A 260 -0.50 32.11 7.35
CA GLU A 260 -1.21 33.30 6.87
C GLU A 260 -1.52 34.29 7.99
N GLU A 261 -1.98 33.82 9.15
CA GLU A 261 -2.22 34.67 10.33
C GLU A 261 -0.92 35.27 10.87
N SER A 262 0.17 34.51 10.89
CA SER A 262 1.49 35.01 11.32
C SER A 262 2.01 36.06 10.34
N LYS A 263 1.81 35.86 9.03
CA LYS A 263 2.18 36.83 7.99
C LYS A 263 1.38 38.12 8.12
N LYS A 264 0.05 38.04 8.32
CA LYS A 264 -0.80 39.22 8.57
C LYS A 264 -0.38 39.98 9.82
N LYS A 265 -0.06 39.29 10.93
CA LYS A 265 0.43 39.93 12.15
C LYS A 265 1.79 40.62 11.96
N MET A 266 2.69 40.03 11.16
CA MET A 266 3.97 40.65 10.81
C MET A 266 3.77 41.91 9.93
N GLU A 267 2.85 41.85 8.97
CA GLU A 267 2.49 42.99 8.12
C GLU A 267 1.83 44.13 8.93
N GLU A 268 0.93 43.81 9.85
CA GLU A 268 0.31 44.78 10.76
C GLU A 268 1.31 45.40 11.75
N ALA A 269 2.24 44.61 12.29
CA ALA A 269 3.29 45.11 13.17
C ALA A 269 4.28 46.03 12.42
N ALA A 270 4.64 45.67 11.18
CA ALA A 270 5.46 46.50 10.31
C ALA A 270 4.75 47.82 9.94
N ALA A 271 3.44 47.78 9.66
CA ALA A 271 2.63 48.96 9.40
C ALA A 271 2.54 49.88 10.64
N ARG A 272 2.39 49.31 11.85
CA ARG A 272 2.43 50.07 13.11
C ARG A 272 3.77 50.73 13.37
N GLN A 273 4.88 50.04 13.13
CA GLN A 273 6.23 50.62 13.24
C GLN A 273 6.49 51.72 12.21
N ALA A 274 5.99 51.58 10.97
CA ALA A 274 6.04 52.62 9.96
C ALA A 274 5.18 53.85 10.32
N GLY A 275 4.03 53.63 10.99
CA GLY A 275 3.18 54.69 11.52
C GLY A 275 3.84 55.48 12.67
N LEU A 276 4.54 54.80 13.60
CA LEU A 276 5.28 55.47 14.68
C LEU A 276 6.48 56.28 14.17
N LYS A 277 7.16 55.84 13.10
CA LYS A 277 8.22 56.63 12.44
C LYS A 277 7.69 57.86 11.70
N LYS A 278 6.41 57.90 11.33
CA LYS A 278 5.74 59.08 10.74
C LYS A 278 5.25 60.09 11.79
N ALA A 279 5.06 59.66 13.03
CA ALA A 279 4.65 60.53 14.15
C ALA A 279 5.84 61.19 14.88
N THR A 280 7.07 60.77 14.59
CA THR A 280 8.32 61.41 15.03
C THR A 280 8.78 62.45 13.99
N ASN A 281 7.89 63.37 13.62
CA ASN A 281 8.35 64.65 13.08
C ASN A 281 8.93 65.44 14.25
N VAL A 282 10.25 65.54 14.27
CA VAL A 282 11.00 66.46 15.13
C VAL A 282 10.40 67.87 14.95
N PRO A 283 10.09 68.62 16.02
CA PRO A 283 9.61 70.00 15.88
C PRO A 283 10.64 70.83 15.10
N GLU A 284 10.20 71.63 14.13
CA GLU A 284 11.07 72.55 13.38
C GLU A 284 11.88 73.43 14.35
N GLY A 285 13.21 73.27 14.35
CA GLY A 285 14.12 74.13 15.12
C GLY A 285 15.33 73.48 15.81
N VAL A 286 15.60 72.18 15.61
CA VAL A 286 16.76 71.50 16.22
C VAL A 286 17.68 70.92 15.14
N ASP A 287 18.97 71.26 15.21
CA ASP A 287 20.01 70.77 14.30
C ASP A 287 20.34 69.28 14.58
N PRO A 288 20.25 68.38 13.59
CA PRO A 288 20.28 66.94 13.80
C PRO A 288 21.64 66.35 14.22
N GLU A 289 22.76 67.08 14.17
CA GLU A 289 24.06 66.57 14.65
C GLU A 289 24.43 67.04 16.07
N THR A 290 23.85 68.14 16.57
CA THR A 290 24.30 68.77 17.82
C THR A 290 23.21 69.01 18.86
N GLY A 291 21.93 68.98 18.48
CA GLY A 291 20.82 68.98 19.44
C GLY A 291 20.49 70.32 20.11
N GLU A 292 21.08 71.45 19.68
CA GLU A 292 20.78 72.77 20.27
C GLU A 292 19.55 73.45 19.63
N ILE A 293 18.73 74.11 20.47
CA ILE A 293 17.55 74.88 20.08
C ILE A 293 17.96 76.33 19.80
N LYS A 294 17.79 76.82 18.56
CA LYS A 294 18.05 78.22 18.20
C LYS A 294 16.97 79.15 18.78
N ASN A 295 17.18 79.62 20.00
CA ASN A 295 16.40 80.69 20.59
C ASN A 295 16.85 82.05 20.02
N GLN A 296 16.01 82.68 19.20
CA GLN A 296 16.19 84.08 18.82
C GLN A 296 16.12 84.98 20.06
N LYS A 297 17.12 85.85 20.27
CA LYS A 297 16.92 87.10 21.03
C LYS A 297 17.67 88.31 20.44
N LYS A 298 16.83 89.28 20.05
CA LYS A 298 16.93 90.74 20.18
C LYS A 298 17.82 91.57 19.23
N ALA A 299 17.10 92.32 18.39
CA ALA A 299 17.06 93.78 18.29
C ALA A 299 18.30 94.55 17.80
N LYS A 300 18.19 95.11 16.58
CA LYS A 300 17.99 96.54 16.36
C LYS A 300 17.22 96.78 15.06
#